data_AF-A0A9D0Z6W5-F1
#
_entry.id   AF-A0A9D0Z6W5-F1
#
_cell.length_a   1.000
_cell.length_b   1.000
_cell.length_c   1.000
_cell.angle_alpha   90.00
_cell.angle_beta   90.00
_cell.angle_gamma   90.00
#
_symmetry.space_group_name_H-M   'P 1'
#
loop_
_entity.id
_entity.type
_entity.pdbx_description
1 polymer ?
#
loop_
_entity_poly.entity_id
_entity_poly.type
_entity_poly.pdbx_seq_one_letter_code
_entity_poly.pdbx_strand_id
1 'polypeptide(L)'
;MGHGTKIGGTAYGVTGGRCLVGGTAYGLRGGTVLTGGTAHPIAFSKYAPVFADNTWADIIEACQTGAVPDTWVADGSCSKTMTIGGQDYQIDIIGKNHDVYFDDESTAPLTFQLHQVYNDSYTAENVLPYFSYIAYQNSTIRLEILPAILALMPEEVQAAVRNTRHSNPDFKEEITQYVLSDGLFLPTEYEILGEQVCGASGVFDKQYAYYQTPAHRIKYNLLGQPAAWLTASSAYAYEDVALDLANTWSEITETGGAAAADVRQPRCIAPAFCF
;
A
#
# COMPACT_ATOMS: atom_id res chain seq x y z
N MET A 1 -21.38 -27.01 -26.32
CA MET A 1 -20.80 -27.61 -27.54
C MET A 1 -19.33 -27.27 -27.56
N GLY A 2 -18.44 -28.26 -27.45
CA GLY A 2 -17.00 -28.02 -27.62
C GLY A 2 -16.70 -27.75 -29.09
N HIS A 3 -16.06 -26.62 -29.40
CA HIS A 3 -15.54 -26.38 -30.75
C HIS A 3 -14.39 -27.36 -31.00
N GLY A 4 -14.44 -28.06 -32.13
CA GLY A 4 -13.44 -29.07 -32.50
C GLY A 4 -13.27 -29.14 -34.02
N THR A 5 -12.10 -29.60 -34.47
CA THR A 5 -11.83 -29.85 -35.89
C THR A 5 -11.38 -31.29 -36.10
N LYS A 6 -11.56 -31.82 -37.31
CA LYS A 6 -11.01 -33.13 -37.69
C LYS A 6 -9.86 -32.92 -38.65
N ILE A 7 -8.67 -33.41 -38.28
CA ILE A 7 -7.50 -33.40 -39.16
C ILE A 7 -7.17 -34.86 -39.47
N GLY A 8 -7.26 -35.24 -40.75
CA GLY A 8 -7.02 -36.62 -41.19
C GLY A 8 -7.95 -37.67 -40.57
N GLY A 9 -9.17 -37.29 -40.17
CA GLY A 9 -10.16 -38.18 -39.54
C GLY A 9 -10.11 -38.21 -38.01
N THR A 10 -9.02 -37.74 -37.40
CA THR A 10 -8.87 -37.62 -35.94
C THR A 10 -9.51 -36.33 -35.43
N ALA A 11 -10.32 -36.41 -34.38
CA ALA A 11 -10.95 -35.25 -33.76
C ALA A 11 -10.01 -34.56 -32.75
N TYR A 12 -9.92 -33.23 -32.85
CA TYR A 12 -9.16 -32.36 -31.95
C TYR A 12 -10.10 -31.34 -31.31
N GLY A 13 -9.96 -31.14 -29.99
CA GLY A 13 -10.59 -30.03 -29.30
C GLY A 13 -9.85 -28.72 -29.59
N VAL A 14 -10.58 -27.62 -29.76
CA VAL A 14 -10.00 -26.29 -29.89
C VAL A 14 -10.02 -25.63 -28.50
N THR A 15 -8.84 -25.46 -27.89
CA THR A 15 -8.67 -24.82 -26.57
C THR A 15 -8.42 -23.31 -26.67
N GLY A 16 -8.18 -22.78 -27.88
CA GLY A 16 -7.98 -21.37 -28.15
C GLY A 16 -7.74 -21.09 -29.64
N GLY A 17 -7.70 -19.82 -30.04
CA GLY A 17 -7.45 -19.41 -31.42
C GLY A 17 -6.87 -18.00 -31.50
N ARG A 18 -6.10 -17.72 -32.57
CA ARG A 18 -5.50 -16.40 -32.82
C ARG A 18 -6.06 -15.85 -34.14
N CYS A 19 -6.38 -14.56 -34.15
CA CYS A 19 -6.84 -13.90 -35.38
C CYS A 19 -5.70 -13.85 -36.40
N LEU A 20 -5.99 -14.28 -37.63
CA LEU A 20 -5.10 -14.21 -38.79
C LEU A 20 -5.68 -13.21 -39.79
N VAL A 21 -4.90 -12.19 -40.16
CA VAL A 21 -5.24 -11.27 -41.25
C VAL A 21 -4.21 -11.45 -42.36
N GLY A 22 -4.66 -11.95 -43.52
CA GLY A 22 -3.77 -12.27 -44.64
C GLY A 22 -2.72 -13.36 -44.35
N GLY A 23 -3.02 -14.30 -43.44
CA GLY A 23 -2.08 -15.34 -43.01
C GLY A 23 -1.11 -14.92 -41.91
N THR A 24 -1.10 -13.65 -41.53
CA THR A 24 -0.28 -13.13 -40.42
C THR A 24 -1.07 -13.14 -39.12
N ALA A 25 -0.49 -13.70 -38.07
CA ALA A 25 -1.09 -13.73 -36.74
C ALA A 25 -0.86 -12.40 -36.00
N TYR A 26 -1.94 -11.76 -35.56
CA TYR A 26 -1.87 -10.53 -34.77
C TYR A 26 -2.20 -10.82 -33.30
N GLY A 27 -1.56 -10.09 -32.39
CA GLY A 27 -2.01 -10.02 -30.99
C GLY A 27 -3.12 -8.98 -30.89
N LEU A 28 -4.30 -9.35 -30.40
CA LEU A 28 -5.38 -8.40 -30.13
C LEU A 28 -5.10 -7.74 -28.76
N ARG A 29 -4.67 -6.48 -28.77
CA ARG A 29 -4.38 -5.72 -27.54
C ARG A 29 -5.56 -4.86 -27.05
N GLY A 30 -6.64 -4.82 -27.82
CA GLY A 30 -7.85 -4.05 -27.56
C GLY A 30 -8.81 -4.13 -28.75
N GLY A 31 -10.01 -3.63 -28.57
CA GLY A 31 -10.99 -3.41 -29.64
C GLY A 31 -11.48 -1.97 -29.63
N THR A 32 -12.23 -1.58 -30.65
CA THR A 32 -12.97 -0.32 -30.67
C THR A 32 -14.36 -0.62 -31.18
N VAL A 33 -15.39 -0.21 -30.46
CA VAL A 33 -16.78 -0.26 -30.94
C VAL A 33 -17.23 1.13 -31.37
N LEU A 34 -17.99 1.21 -32.45
CA LEU A 34 -18.63 2.44 -32.88
C LEU A 34 -20.07 2.44 -32.41
N THR A 35 -20.45 3.41 -31.59
CA THR A 35 -21.85 3.65 -31.21
C THR A 35 -22.23 5.08 -31.54
N GLY A 36 -23.25 5.25 -32.40
CA GLY A 36 -23.72 6.58 -32.81
C GLY A 36 -22.69 7.42 -33.59
N GLY A 37 -21.70 6.78 -34.24
CA GLY A 37 -20.61 7.48 -34.93
C GLY A 37 -19.43 7.85 -34.04
N THR A 38 -19.53 7.61 -32.72
CA THR A 38 -18.43 7.78 -31.77
C THR A 38 -17.71 6.46 -31.54
N ALA A 39 -16.37 6.50 -31.60
CA ALA A 39 -15.53 5.35 -31.34
C ALA A 39 -15.26 5.21 -29.82
N HIS A 40 -15.53 4.03 -29.27
CA HIS A 40 -15.28 3.68 -27.86
C HIS A 40 -14.27 2.54 -27.78
N PRO A 41 -13.13 2.72 -27.10
CA PRO A 41 -12.16 1.65 -26.90
C PRO A 41 -12.75 0.57 -25.99
N ILE A 42 -12.50 -0.69 -26.33
CA ILE A 42 -12.75 -1.88 -25.52
C ILE A 42 -11.39 -2.40 -25.07
N ALA A 43 -11.10 -2.25 -23.78
CA ALA A 43 -9.93 -2.87 -23.18
C ALA A 43 -10.21 -4.36 -22.96
N PHE A 44 -9.34 -5.23 -23.47
CA PHE A 44 -9.33 -6.64 -23.11
C PHE A 44 -8.47 -6.82 -21.85
N SER A 45 -9.00 -6.35 -20.73
CA SER A 45 -8.42 -6.59 -19.41
C SER A 45 -9.08 -7.83 -18.80
N LYS A 46 -8.29 -8.68 -18.16
CA LYS A 46 -8.82 -9.75 -17.31
C LYS A 46 -9.59 -9.17 -16.12
N TYR A 47 -9.16 -8.01 -15.64
CA TYR A 47 -9.67 -7.36 -14.43
C TYR A 47 -10.61 -6.20 -14.78
N ALA A 48 -11.62 -5.98 -13.94
CA ALA A 48 -12.56 -4.89 -14.09
C ALA A 48 -11.85 -3.52 -13.95
N PRO A 49 -12.19 -2.54 -14.80
CA PRO A 49 -11.54 -1.23 -14.76
C PRO A 49 -11.86 -0.46 -13.47
N VAL A 50 -13.05 -0.67 -12.89
CA VAL A 50 -13.43 -0.15 -11.57
C VAL A 50 -12.78 -1.05 -10.52
N PHE A 51 -11.88 -0.49 -9.72
CA PHE A 51 -11.07 -1.25 -8.75
C PHE A 51 -11.94 -2.09 -7.79
N ALA A 52 -12.97 -1.49 -7.20
CA ALA A 52 -13.85 -2.12 -6.20
C ALA A 52 -14.60 -3.38 -6.71
N ASP A 53 -14.82 -3.49 -8.02
CA ASP A 53 -15.56 -4.60 -8.66
C ASP A 53 -14.73 -5.89 -8.75
N ASN A 54 -13.44 -5.84 -8.45
CA ASN A 54 -12.53 -7.00 -8.48
C ASN A 54 -12.47 -7.67 -7.12
N THR A 55 -12.27 -9.00 -7.06
CA THR A 55 -12.01 -9.67 -5.78
C THR A 55 -10.58 -9.38 -5.27
N TRP A 56 -10.30 -9.63 -3.98
CA TRP A 56 -8.92 -9.54 -3.48
C TRP A 56 -8.00 -10.52 -4.24
N ALA A 57 -8.48 -11.72 -4.59
CA ALA A 57 -7.75 -12.67 -5.42
C ALA A 57 -7.39 -12.11 -6.81
N ASP A 58 -8.33 -11.43 -7.47
CA ASP A 58 -8.06 -10.77 -8.77
C ASP A 58 -7.03 -9.64 -8.65
N ILE A 59 -7.12 -8.84 -7.58
CA ILE A 59 -6.19 -7.73 -7.31
C ILE A 59 -4.78 -8.28 -7.03
N ILE A 60 -4.69 -9.31 -6.19
CA ILE A 60 -3.44 -10.01 -5.89
C ILE A 60 -2.82 -10.56 -7.17
N GLU A 61 -3.59 -11.27 -7.99
CA GLU A 61 -3.09 -11.82 -9.25
C GLU A 61 -2.62 -10.71 -10.20
N ALA A 62 -3.36 -9.59 -10.29
CA ALA A 62 -2.98 -8.44 -11.10
C ALA A 62 -1.63 -7.85 -10.68
N CYS A 63 -1.39 -7.70 -9.36
CA CYS A 63 -0.10 -7.26 -8.83
C CYS A 63 1.00 -8.29 -9.14
N GLN A 64 0.82 -9.56 -8.78
CA GLN A 64 1.85 -10.59 -8.93
C GLN A 64 2.23 -10.87 -10.39
N THR A 65 1.32 -10.65 -11.33
CA THR A 65 1.56 -10.82 -12.77
C THR A 65 2.01 -9.54 -13.48
N GLY A 66 2.05 -8.40 -12.77
CA GLY A 66 2.34 -7.09 -13.35
C GLY A 66 1.27 -6.60 -14.33
N ALA A 67 0.04 -7.13 -14.24
CA ALA A 67 -1.07 -6.85 -15.13
C ALA A 67 -2.10 -5.87 -14.51
N VAL A 68 -1.64 -5.01 -13.60
CA VAL A 68 -2.45 -3.96 -12.96
C VAL A 68 -2.99 -2.99 -14.03
N PRO A 69 -4.32 -2.83 -14.15
CA PRO A 69 -4.92 -1.87 -15.07
C PRO A 69 -4.45 -0.42 -14.85
N ASP A 70 -4.38 0.36 -15.93
CA ASP A 70 -4.06 1.79 -15.85
C ASP A 70 -5.10 2.58 -15.05
N THR A 71 -6.35 2.11 -15.04
CA THR A 71 -7.47 2.73 -14.31
C THR A 71 -7.39 2.56 -12.80
N TRP A 72 -6.55 1.65 -12.29
CA TRP A 72 -6.30 1.53 -10.85
C TRP A 72 -5.23 2.55 -10.46
N VAL A 73 -5.66 3.64 -9.85
CA VAL A 73 -4.88 4.86 -9.61
C VAL A 73 -4.85 5.23 -8.12
N ALA A 74 -3.80 5.95 -7.73
CA ALA A 74 -3.56 6.40 -6.37
C ALA A 74 -4.05 7.84 -6.14
N ASP A 75 -5.30 8.15 -6.51
CA ASP A 75 -5.89 9.50 -6.44
C ASP A 75 -7.07 9.60 -5.47
N GLY A 76 -7.29 8.57 -4.65
CA GLY A 76 -8.41 8.48 -3.71
C GLY A 76 -9.70 7.90 -4.30
N SER A 77 -9.76 7.60 -5.60
CA SER A 77 -10.94 6.98 -6.22
C SER A 77 -10.96 5.45 -6.17
N CYS A 78 -9.81 4.81 -5.92
CA CYS A 78 -9.67 3.36 -5.90
C CYS A 78 -9.56 2.84 -4.47
N SER A 79 -10.66 2.31 -3.96
CA SER A 79 -10.73 1.67 -2.66
C SER A 79 -11.50 0.34 -2.70
N LYS A 80 -11.21 -0.53 -1.74
CA LYS A 80 -11.92 -1.80 -1.58
C LYS A 80 -12.06 -2.17 -0.10
N THR A 81 -13.23 -2.67 0.27
CA THR A 81 -13.47 -3.20 1.61
C THR A 81 -12.65 -4.47 1.89
N MET A 82 -12.05 -4.54 3.07
CA MET A 82 -11.45 -5.74 3.64
C MET A 82 -11.95 -5.94 5.07
N THR A 83 -12.37 -7.15 5.41
CA THR A 83 -12.69 -7.52 6.79
C THR A 83 -11.40 -7.91 7.51
N ILE A 84 -11.06 -7.21 8.59
CA ILE A 84 -9.88 -7.46 9.43
C ILE A 84 -10.37 -7.63 10.87
N GLY A 85 -10.15 -8.80 11.46
CA GLY A 85 -10.56 -9.07 12.85
C GLY A 85 -12.07 -8.96 13.08
N GLY A 86 -12.88 -9.23 12.05
CA GLY A 86 -14.34 -9.13 12.10
C GLY A 86 -14.91 -7.72 11.92
N GLN A 87 -14.07 -6.72 11.59
CA GLN A 87 -14.49 -5.36 11.25
C GLN A 87 -14.14 -5.01 9.81
N ASP A 88 -15.02 -4.27 9.14
CA ASP A 88 -14.81 -3.86 7.76
C ASP A 88 -14.05 -2.53 7.68
N TYR A 89 -12.92 -2.55 6.98
CA TYR A 89 -12.10 -1.38 6.68
C TYR A 89 -12.11 -1.10 5.18
N GLN A 90 -12.12 0.18 4.81
CA GLN A 90 -11.80 0.58 3.44
C GLN A 90 -10.28 0.59 3.27
N ILE A 91 -9.80 -0.01 2.19
CA ILE A 91 -8.39 -0.04 1.82
C ILE A 91 -8.21 0.73 0.53
N ASP A 92 -7.41 1.79 0.57
CA ASP A 92 -7.12 2.66 -0.56
C ASP A 92 -5.84 2.26 -1.26
N ILE A 93 -5.76 2.53 -2.57
CA ILE A 93 -4.48 2.60 -3.27
C ILE A 93 -3.82 3.93 -2.92
N ILE A 94 -2.68 3.89 -2.22
CA ILE A 94 -1.88 5.09 -1.91
C ILE A 94 -0.72 5.29 -2.88
N GLY A 95 -0.22 4.22 -3.50
CA GLY A 95 0.93 4.22 -4.38
C GLY A 95 0.74 3.33 -5.60
N LYS A 96 1.39 3.70 -6.71
CA LYS A 96 1.50 2.88 -7.92
C LYS A 96 2.95 2.93 -8.39
N ASN A 97 3.61 1.78 -8.46
CA ASN A 97 5.06 1.69 -8.67
C ASN A 97 5.85 2.62 -7.71
N HIS A 98 5.49 2.58 -6.43
CA HIS A 98 6.08 3.44 -5.40
C HIS A 98 7.15 2.71 -4.60
N ASP A 99 6.72 1.66 -3.89
CA ASP A 99 7.59 0.91 -2.99
C ASP A 99 8.40 -0.15 -3.71
N VAL A 100 9.46 -0.59 -3.07
CA VAL A 100 10.39 -1.59 -3.59
C VAL A 100 10.35 -2.80 -2.65
N TYR A 101 10.26 -4.01 -3.18
CA TYR A 101 10.30 -5.20 -2.34
C TYR A 101 11.69 -5.43 -1.76
N PHE A 102 11.71 -5.99 -0.55
CA PHE A 102 12.93 -6.27 0.17
C PHE A 102 13.80 -7.31 -0.51
N ASP A 103 13.20 -8.41 -0.98
CA ASP A 103 13.93 -9.60 -1.39
C ASP A 103 14.62 -9.48 -2.75
N ASP A 104 13.96 -8.83 -3.72
CA ASP A 104 14.40 -8.82 -5.13
C ASP A 104 14.57 -7.42 -5.72
N GLU A 105 14.32 -6.37 -4.92
CA GLU A 105 14.42 -4.97 -5.33
C GLU A 105 13.53 -4.58 -6.53
N SER A 106 12.56 -5.42 -6.89
CA SER A 106 11.54 -5.06 -7.86
C SER A 106 10.54 -4.07 -7.25
N THR A 107 9.93 -3.24 -8.09
CA THR A 107 8.95 -2.25 -7.63
C THR A 107 7.57 -2.87 -7.45
N ALA A 108 6.93 -2.59 -6.32
CA ALA A 108 5.56 -3.00 -6.05
C ALA A 108 4.58 -2.31 -7.01
N PRO A 109 3.74 -3.06 -7.75
CA PRO A 109 2.80 -2.45 -8.69
C PRO A 109 1.83 -1.49 -8.02
N LEU A 110 1.36 -1.83 -6.82
CA LEU A 110 0.45 -1.03 -6.00
C LEU A 110 0.83 -1.09 -4.52
N THR A 111 0.62 0.02 -3.82
CA THR A 111 0.71 0.14 -2.37
C THR A 111 -0.66 0.44 -1.82
N PHE A 112 -1.06 -0.31 -0.80
CA PHE A 112 -2.36 -0.20 -0.15
C PHE A 112 -2.22 0.34 1.26
N GLN A 113 -3.24 1.07 1.74
CA GLN A 113 -3.31 1.50 3.13
C GLN A 113 -4.75 1.56 3.62
N LEU A 114 -4.96 1.34 4.90
CA LEU A 114 -6.27 1.60 5.51
C LEU A 114 -6.68 3.07 5.31
N HIS A 115 -7.91 3.28 4.88
CA HIS A 115 -8.54 4.60 4.77
C HIS A 115 -8.85 5.18 6.15
N GLN A 116 -9.29 4.33 7.07
CA GLN A 116 -9.51 4.67 8.47
C GLN A 116 -8.25 4.42 9.30
N VAL A 117 -8.20 4.96 10.51
CA VAL A 117 -7.30 4.41 11.52
C VAL A 117 -7.81 3.04 11.96
N TYR A 118 -6.90 2.14 12.32
CA TYR A 118 -7.26 0.87 12.94
C TYR A 118 -7.98 1.13 14.28
N ASN A 119 -9.01 0.34 14.60
CA ASN A 119 -10.00 0.63 15.66
C ASN A 119 -9.45 0.67 17.10
N ASP A 120 -8.17 0.40 17.30
CA ASP A 120 -7.49 0.48 18.58
C ASP A 120 -6.42 1.58 18.57
N SER A 121 -6.14 2.11 19.75
CA SER A 121 -4.97 2.97 19.98
C SER A 121 -3.91 2.19 20.73
N TYR A 122 -2.66 2.37 20.32
CA TYR A 122 -1.52 1.61 20.78
C TYR A 122 -0.42 2.51 21.29
N THR A 123 0.30 2.06 22.31
CA THR A 123 1.57 2.68 22.68
C THR A 123 2.67 2.13 21.76
N ALA A 124 3.64 2.97 21.39
CA ALA A 124 4.83 2.56 20.64
C ALA A 124 6.02 2.41 21.58
N GLU A 125 5.84 1.69 22.68
CA GLU A 125 6.94 1.41 23.60
C GLU A 125 8.06 0.68 22.86
N ASN A 126 9.30 1.05 23.14
CA ASN A 126 10.45 0.34 22.59
C ASN A 126 10.64 -0.95 23.39
N VAL A 127 10.69 -2.10 22.71
CA VAL A 127 11.02 -3.38 23.37
C VAL A 127 12.49 -3.45 23.81
N LEU A 128 13.33 -2.51 23.35
CA LEU A 128 14.72 -2.34 23.78
C LEU A 128 14.94 -0.98 24.48
N PRO A 129 15.48 -0.96 25.71
CA PRO A 129 15.38 0.22 26.60
C PRO A 129 16.30 1.42 26.31
N TYR A 130 17.14 1.45 25.26
CA TYR A 130 18.28 2.40 25.24
C TYR A 130 18.77 2.94 23.88
N PHE A 131 17.95 3.00 22.82
CA PHE A 131 18.40 3.66 21.59
C PHE A 131 17.36 4.62 21.01
N SER A 132 17.68 5.91 21.08
CA SER A 132 16.88 7.02 20.51
C SER A 132 16.91 7.12 18.99
N TYR A 133 17.73 6.30 18.30
CA TYR A 133 17.97 6.36 16.85
C TYR A 133 17.47 5.12 16.09
N ILE A 134 16.67 4.26 16.72
CA ILE A 134 16.08 3.03 16.12
C ILE A 134 14.67 2.80 16.69
N ALA A 135 13.94 3.89 16.96
CA ALA A 135 12.72 3.84 17.74
C ALA A 135 11.64 3.04 17.00
N TYR A 136 11.42 3.34 15.71
CA TYR A 136 10.46 2.57 14.91
C TYR A 136 10.87 1.10 14.77
N GLN A 137 12.14 0.84 14.45
CA GLN A 137 12.68 -0.51 14.24
C GLN A 137 12.42 -1.47 15.42
N ASN A 138 12.51 -0.96 16.64
CA ASN A 138 12.36 -1.74 17.88
C ASN A 138 11.07 -1.41 18.64
N SER A 139 10.07 -0.86 17.97
CA SER A 139 8.80 -0.55 18.61
C SER A 139 7.89 -1.78 18.73
N THR A 140 7.07 -1.81 19.77
CA THR A 140 5.95 -2.75 19.89
C THR A 140 4.99 -2.64 18.70
N ILE A 141 4.83 -1.44 18.12
CA ILE A 141 4.03 -1.25 16.90
C ILE A 141 4.55 -2.14 15.77
N ARG A 142 5.83 -2.01 15.42
CA ARG A 142 6.43 -2.74 14.30
C ARG A 142 6.56 -4.24 14.59
N LEU A 143 7.02 -4.60 15.80
CA LEU A 143 7.41 -5.98 16.10
C LEU A 143 6.26 -6.87 16.57
N GLU A 144 5.18 -6.31 17.12
CA GLU A 144 4.08 -7.08 17.70
C GLU A 144 2.72 -6.72 17.07
N ILE A 145 2.38 -5.43 16.99
CA ILE A 145 1.04 -4.99 16.58
C ILE A 145 0.81 -5.16 15.08
N LEU A 146 1.73 -4.69 14.22
CA LEU A 146 1.58 -4.83 12.76
C LEU A 146 1.49 -6.31 12.32
N PRO A 147 2.34 -7.24 12.82
CA PRO A 147 2.18 -8.67 12.57
C PRO A 147 0.86 -9.24 13.08
N ALA A 148 0.37 -8.80 14.25
CA ALA A 148 -0.91 -9.24 14.78
C ALA A 148 -2.10 -8.78 13.91
N ILE A 149 -2.04 -7.55 13.38
CA ILE A 149 -3.05 -7.03 12.43
C ILE A 149 -3.01 -7.84 11.12
N LEU A 150 -1.83 -8.13 10.58
CA LEU A 150 -1.68 -8.95 9.37
C LEU A 150 -2.33 -10.31 9.55
N ALA A 151 -2.11 -10.97 10.69
CA ALA A 151 -2.71 -12.28 11.00
C ALA A 151 -4.26 -12.27 11.06
N LEU A 152 -4.88 -11.10 11.17
CA LEU A 152 -6.34 -10.91 11.17
C LEU A 152 -6.93 -10.59 9.79
N MET A 153 -6.09 -10.37 8.76
CA MET A 153 -6.53 -10.16 7.38
C MET A 153 -7.02 -11.47 6.74
N PRO A 154 -7.72 -11.45 5.59
CA PRO A 154 -8.08 -12.68 4.87
C PRO A 154 -6.86 -13.55 4.52
N GLU A 155 -7.01 -14.88 4.50
CA GLU A 155 -5.90 -15.83 4.28
C GLU A 155 -5.19 -15.57 2.94
N GLU A 156 -5.94 -15.24 1.89
CA GLU A 156 -5.36 -14.92 0.58
C GLU A 156 -4.51 -13.64 0.59
N VAL A 157 -4.89 -12.66 1.42
CA VAL A 157 -4.13 -11.40 1.60
C VAL A 157 -2.87 -11.69 2.39
N GLN A 158 -2.97 -12.43 3.49
CA GLN A 158 -1.82 -12.83 4.31
C GLN A 158 -0.76 -13.55 3.48
N ALA A 159 -1.18 -14.49 2.64
CA ALA A 159 -0.27 -15.27 1.79
C ALA A 159 0.34 -14.45 0.64
N ALA A 160 -0.30 -13.37 0.24
CA ALA A 160 0.11 -12.54 -0.88
C ALA A 160 0.99 -11.35 -0.48
N VAL A 161 0.87 -10.86 0.76
CA VAL A 161 1.66 -9.71 1.24
C VAL A 161 3.15 -10.02 1.12
N ARG A 162 3.90 -9.07 0.54
CA ARG A 162 5.35 -9.14 0.39
C ARG A 162 6.03 -8.07 1.23
N ASN A 163 7.21 -8.41 1.73
CA ASN A 163 8.00 -7.46 2.50
C ASN A 163 8.54 -6.34 1.61
N THR A 164 8.36 -5.10 2.04
CA THR A 164 8.85 -3.90 1.37
C THR A 164 10.08 -3.33 2.07
N ARG A 165 10.93 -2.63 1.29
CA ARG A 165 12.08 -1.88 1.79
C ARG A 165 11.62 -0.55 2.30
N HIS A 166 11.95 -0.26 3.55
CA HIS A 166 11.77 1.05 4.13
C HIS A 166 13.11 1.58 4.61
N SER A 167 13.32 2.89 4.41
CA SER A 167 14.39 3.55 5.14
C SER A 167 14.07 3.43 6.62
N ASN A 168 15.07 3.16 7.45
CA ASN A 168 14.96 3.54 8.85
C ASN A 168 15.09 5.08 8.89
N PRO A 169 13.99 5.83 9.12
CA PRO A 169 14.01 7.28 9.01
C PRO A 169 14.94 7.93 10.04
N ASP A 170 15.34 7.20 11.08
CA ASP A 170 16.24 7.64 12.14
C ASP A 170 17.72 7.71 11.70
N PHE A 171 18.06 7.18 10.50
CA PHE A 171 19.40 7.28 9.91
C PHE A 171 19.38 8.05 8.59
N LYS A 172 20.18 9.12 8.52
CA LYS A 172 20.34 9.97 7.32
C LYS A 172 21.27 9.39 6.25
N GLU A 173 22.01 8.34 6.57
CA GLU A 173 22.98 7.72 5.66
C GLU A 173 22.45 6.40 5.10
N GLU A 174 22.68 6.17 3.81
CA GLU A 174 22.32 4.93 3.09
C GLU A 174 23.28 3.80 3.49
N ILE A 175 23.17 3.34 4.74
CA ILE A 175 23.89 2.18 5.25
C ILE A 175 22.93 0.99 5.19
N THR A 176 23.26 -0.02 4.38
CA THR A 176 22.45 -1.23 4.14
C THR A 176 22.00 -1.95 5.42
N GLN A 177 22.70 -1.72 6.53
CA GLN A 177 22.36 -2.23 7.87
C GLN A 177 21.03 -1.71 8.43
N TYR A 178 20.52 -0.58 7.93
CA TYR A 178 19.33 0.10 8.46
C TYR A 178 18.15 0.09 7.48
N VAL A 179 18.12 -0.84 6.52
CA VAL A 179 16.94 -1.08 5.69
C VAL A 179 15.99 -2.01 6.44
N LEU A 180 14.76 -1.57 6.66
CA LEU A 180 13.73 -2.37 7.29
C LEU A 180 13.00 -3.22 6.26
N SER A 181 12.51 -4.38 6.71
CA SER A 181 11.77 -5.36 5.91
C SER A 181 10.48 -5.66 6.65
N ASP A 182 9.36 -5.21 6.09
CA ASP A 182 8.06 -5.26 6.76
C ASP A 182 6.97 -5.65 5.75
N GLY A 183 6.08 -6.57 6.13
CA GLY A 183 4.89 -6.90 5.33
C GLY A 183 3.76 -5.89 5.52
N LEU A 184 3.56 -5.45 6.77
CA LEU A 184 2.78 -4.26 7.11
C LEU A 184 3.71 -3.20 7.69
N PHE A 185 3.55 -1.95 7.28
CA PHE A 185 4.37 -0.82 7.71
C PHE A 185 3.54 0.44 7.94
N LEU A 186 4.12 1.44 8.62
CA LEU A 186 3.57 2.80 8.65
C LEU A 186 4.34 3.66 7.64
N PRO A 187 3.67 4.47 6.81
CA PRO A 187 4.35 5.48 6.00
C PRO A 187 5.14 6.46 6.88
N THR A 188 6.24 7.01 6.36
CA THR A 188 6.97 8.10 7.03
C THR A 188 6.23 9.43 6.90
N GLU A 189 6.57 10.41 7.74
CA GLU A 189 6.01 11.77 7.61
C GLU A 189 6.28 12.34 6.21
N TYR A 190 7.49 12.12 5.68
CA TYR A 190 7.88 12.63 4.38
C TYR A 190 7.10 11.97 3.24
N GLU A 191 6.84 10.66 3.32
CA GLU A 191 6.01 9.97 2.33
C GLU A 191 4.56 10.49 2.30
N ILE A 192 4.08 11.07 3.40
CA ILE A 192 2.74 11.66 3.49
C ILE A 192 2.78 13.14 3.06
N LEU A 193 3.67 13.94 3.64
CA LEU A 193 3.67 15.40 3.45
C LEU A 193 4.41 15.85 2.20
N GLY A 194 5.40 15.08 1.75
CA GLY A 194 6.35 15.43 0.70
C GLY A 194 7.44 16.40 1.16
N GLU A 195 7.48 16.69 2.46
CA GLU A 195 8.47 17.54 3.11
C GLU A 195 8.67 17.08 4.56
N GLN A 196 9.80 17.47 5.14
CA GLN A 196 10.11 17.24 6.54
C GLN A 196 9.61 18.42 7.38
N VAL A 197 8.72 18.15 8.34
CA VAL A 197 8.13 19.15 9.24
C VAL A 197 8.63 18.93 10.67
N CYS A 198 8.38 17.75 11.23
CA CYS A 198 8.85 17.38 12.56
C CYS A 198 9.41 15.97 12.64
N GLY A 199 9.13 15.12 11.65
CA GLY A 199 9.62 13.74 11.57
C GLY A 199 10.95 13.61 10.84
N ALA A 200 11.77 12.66 11.27
CA ALA A 200 12.92 12.19 10.53
C ALA A 200 12.49 11.61 9.17
N SER A 201 13.32 11.81 8.15
CA SER A 201 13.08 11.35 6.78
C SER A 201 14.23 10.48 6.33
N GLY A 202 13.90 9.38 5.68
CA GLY A 202 14.83 8.46 5.07
C GLY A 202 15.28 8.86 3.67
N VAL A 203 16.28 8.15 3.15
CA VAL A 203 16.82 8.34 1.79
C VAL A 203 15.91 7.78 0.69
N PHE A 204 15.01 6.86 1.04
CA PHE A 204 14.05 6.25 0.11
C PHE A 204 12.70 6.98 0.09
N ASP A 205 12.51 7.98 0.97
CA ASP A 205 11.21 8.60 1.17
C ASP A 205 10.85 9.47 -0.04
N LYS A 206 9.73 9.14 -0.68
CA LYS A 206 9.09 9.90 -1.73
C LYS A 206 7.62 10.07 -1.37
N GLN A 207 7.03 11.22 -1.68
CA GLN A 207 5.62 11.41 -1.41
C GLN A 207 4.76 10.45 -2.25
N TYR A 208 3.83 9.75 -1.59
CA TYR A 208 2.78 9.00 -2.26
C TYR A 208 1.87 9.94 -3.05
N ALA A 209 1.50 9.54 -4.28
CA ALA A 209 0.62 10.33 -5.14
C ALA A 209 -0.73 10.63 -4.47
N TYR A 210 -1.24 9.71 -3.66
CA TYR A 210 -2.47 9.85 -2.90
C TYR A 210 -2.44 11.06 -1.96
N TYR A 211 -1.31 11.34 -1.30
CA TYR A 211 -1.19 12.42 -0.33
C TYR A 211 -0.81 13.79 -0.91
N GLN A 212 -0.63 13.88 -2.23
CA GLN A 212 -0.56 15.18 -2.93
C GLN A 212 -1.86 15.98 -2.76
N THR A 213 -2.97 15.29 -2.50
CA THR A 213 -4.22 15.92 -2.06
C THR A 213 -4.24 16.01 -0.54
N PRO A 214 -4.17 17.22 0.07
CA PRO A 214 -4.04 17.34 1.52
C PRO A 214 -5.21 16.74 2.32
N ALA A 215 -6.41 16.73 1.75
CA ALA A 215 -7.60 16.15 2.39
C ALA A 215 -7.45 14.64 2.67
N HIS A 216 -6.63 13.93 1.88
CA HIS A 216 -6.40 12.50 2.04
C HIS A 216 -5.50 12.16 3.24
N ARG A 217 -4.79 13.15 3.81
CA ARG A 217 -3.94 12.98 5.00
C ARG A 217 -4.76 12.75 6.28
N ILE A 218 -6.02 13.21 6.28
CA ILE A 218 -6.92 13.08 7.42
C ILE A 218 -7.50 11.67 7.43
N LYS A 219 -7.26 10.96 8.53
CA LYS A 219 -7.87 9.65 8.79
C LYS A 219 -9.00 9.79 9.80
N TYR A 220 -9.94 8.85 9.73
CA TYR A 220 -11.11 8.81 10.59
C TYR A 220 -11.16 7.48 11.32
N ASN A 221 -11.74 7.45 12.53
CA ASN A 221 -12.11 6.19 13.17
C ASN A 221 -13.39 5.60 12.52
N LEU A 222 -13.78 4.39 12.92
CA LEU A 222 -14.99 3.73 12.41
C LEU A 222 -16.30 4.45 12.78
N LEU A 223 -16.27 5.42 13.69
CA LEU A 223 -17.39 6.31 14.03
C LEU A 223 -17.43 7.58 13.17
N GLY A 224 -16.52 7.73 12.22
CA GLY A 224 -16.42 8.89 11.33
C GLY A 224 -15.84 10.15 11.98
N GLN A 225 -15.13 10.00 13.10
CA GLN A 225 -14.45 11.12 13.77
C GLN A 225 -13.00 11.22 13.29
N PRO A 226 -12.49 12.42 12.96
CA PRO A 226 -11.07 12.61 12.67
C PRO A 226 -10.20 12.09 13.81
N ALA A 227 -9.10 11.43 13.46
CA ALA A 227 -8.17 10.88 14.44
C ALA A 227 -6.73 11.14 14.00
N ALA A 228 -5.91 11.61 14.94
CA ALA A 228 -4.47 11.64 14.75
C ALA A 228 -3.90 10.21 14.63
N TRP A 229 -2.89 10.04 13.78
CA TRP A 229 -2.29 8.72 13.53
C TRP A 229 -0.77 8.80 13.39
N LEU A 230 -0.08 7.81 13.96
CA LEU A 230 1.39 7.76 13.95
C LEU A 230 1.95 7.45 12.57
N THR A 231 3.11 8.03 12.29
CA THR A 231 3.97 7.67 11.16
C THR A 231 5.14 6.79 11.67
N ALA A 232 5.95 6.24 10.76
CA ALA A 232 7.18 5.55 11.13
C ALA A 232 8.35 6.48 11.54
N SER A 233 8.18 7.80 11.47
CA SER A 233 9.27 8.76 11.71
C SER A 233 9.41 9.13 13.19
N SER A 234 10.62 9.03 13.75
CA SER A 234 10.92 9.71 15.02
C SER A 234 10.78 11.23 14.85
N ALA A 235 10.33 11.92 15.89
CA ALA A 235 10.24 13.38 15.86
C ALA A 235 11.61 13.99 16.21
N TYR A 236 12.05 14.99 15.45
CA TYR A 236 13.12 15.87 15.86
C TYR A 236 12.64 16.70 17.05
N ALA A 237 13.35 16.61 18.19
CA ALA A 237 13.35 17.75 19.09
C ALA A 237 14.14 18.87 18.40
N TYR A 238 13.52 20.03 18.22
CA TYR A 238 14.27 21.28 18.07
C TYR A 238 15.29 21.35 19.22
N GLU A 239 16.52 21.75 18.94
CA GLU A 239 17.75 21.57 19.76
C GLU A 239 17.69 21.98 21.26
N ASP A 240 16.55 22.49 21.75
CA ASP A 240 16.37 23.09 23.07
C ASP A 240 15.31 22.44 23.97
N VAL A 241 14.71 21.31 23.57
CA VAL A 241 13.73 20.61 24.43
C VAL A 241 14.28 19.25 24.86
N ALA A 242 14.47 19.09 26.16
CA ALA A 242 14.77 17.82 26.84
C ALA A 242 13.59 16.84 26.76
N LEU A 243 13.11 16.55 25.55
CA LEU A 243 12.21 15.45 25.26
C LEU A 243 13.05 14.19 25.09
N ASP A 244 12.57 13.11 25.69
CA ASP A 244 13.09 11.77 25.49
C ASP A 244 12.87 11.38 24.02
N LEU A 245 13.87 11.68 23.18
CA LEU A 245 13.86 11.47 21.73
C LEU A 245 13.53 10.02 21.34
N ALA A 246 13.78 9.05 22.23
CA ALA A 246 13.40 7.65 22.00
C ALA A 246 11.89 7.40 21.99
N ASN A 247 11.12 8.29 22.62
CA ASN A 247 9.68 8.14 22.86
C ASN A 247 8.84 9.26 22.22
N THR A 248 9.41 10.01 21.26
CA THR A 248 8.69 11.05 20.54
C THR A 248 8.73 10.78 19.05
N TRP A 249 7.58 10.52 18.44
CA TRP A 249 7.44 10.24 17.00
C TRP A 249 6.59 11.32 16.34
N SER A 250 6.62 11.42 15.01
CA SER A 250 5.67 12.26 14.31
C SER A 250 4.32 11.55 14.16
N GLU A 251 3.25 12.32 14.25
CA GLU A 251 1.90 11.92 13.91
C GLU A 251 1.32 12.90 12.90
N ILE A 252 0.38 12.42 12.08
CA ILE A 252 -0.49 13.27 11.30
C ILE A 252 -1.71 13.61 12.15
N THR A 253 -1.99 14.90 12.31
CA THR A 253 -3.08 15.41 13.14
C THR A 253 -4.45 15.20 12.48
N GLU A 254 -5.51 15.42 13.25
CA GLU A 254 -6.91 15.42 12.78
C GLU A 254 -7.20 16.45 11.67
N THR A 255 -6.27 17.40 11.46
CA THR A 255 -6.35 18.44 10.44
C THR A 255 -5.43 18.17 9.23
N GLY A 256 -4.71 17.05 9.22
CA GLY A 256 -3.80 16.66 8.14
C GLY A 256 -2.42 17.35 8.17
N GLY A 257 -2.09 18.03 9.27
CA GLY A 257 -0.75 18.55 9.56
C GLY A 257 0.11 17.52 10.29
N ALA A 258 1.37 17.86 10.58
CA ALA A 258 2.26 17.03 11.40
C ALA A 258 2.49 17.63 12.79
N ALA A 259 2.64 16.76 13.78
CA ALA A 259 3.02 17.14 15.14
C ALA A 259 3.87 16.04 15.79
N ALA A 260 4.61 16.41 16.83
CA ALA A 260 5.32 15.47 17.67
C ALA A 260 4.37 14.82 18.70
N ALA A 261 4.48 13.50 18.85
CA ALA A 261 3.63 12.67 19.68
C ALA A 261 4.46 11.87 20.69
N ASP A 262 4.06 11.91 21.97
CA ASP A 262 4.62 11.01 22.99
C ASP A 262 4.02 9.60 22.81
N VAL A 263 4.85 8.67 22.36
CA VAL A 263 4.40 7.30 22.03
C VAL A 263 4.17 6.41 23.24
N ARG A 264 4.42 6.90 24.47
CA ARG A 264 3.96 6.24 25.70
C ARG A 264 2.47 6.42 25.92
N GLN A 265 1.85 7.33 25.19
CA GLN A 265 0.40 7.49 25.15
C GLN A 265 -0.19 6.65 24.02
N PRO A 266 -1.41 6.11 24.19
CA PRO A 266 -2.08 5.41 23.10
C PRO A 266 -2.26 6.31 21.87
N ARG A 267 -1.97 5.76 20.70
CA ARG A 267 -2.06 6.43 19.40
C ARG A 267 -2.66 5.52 18.35
N CYS A 268 -3.45 6.11 17.45
CA CYS A 268 -4.02 5.36 16.34
C CYS A 268 -2.96 5.14 15.25
N ILE A 269 -3.16 4.12 14.42
CA ILE A 269 -2.28 3.79 13.30
C ILE A 269 -3.10 3.51 12.05
N ALA A 270 -2.51 3.71 10.87
CA ALA A 270 -3.09 3.33 9.58
C ALA A 270 -2.04 2.53 8.77
N PRO A 271 -1.98 1.20 8.94
CA PRO A 271 -0.98 0.37 8.28
C PRO A 271 -1.13 0.35 6.75
N ALA A 272 0.02 0.28 6.08
CA ALA A 272 0.18 0.09 4.65
C ALA A 272 0.83 -1.27 4.34
N PHE A 273 0.65 -1.77 3.11
CA PHE A 273 1.18 -3.05 2.64
C PHE A 273 1.23 -3.15 1.10
N CYS A 274 1.98 -4.14 0.59
CA CYS A 274 2.08 -4.47 -0.84
C CYS A 274 1.88 -5.99 -1.06
N PHE A 275 1.36 -6.38 -2.23
CA PHE A 275 1.29 -7.78 -2.71
C PHE A 275 2.44 -8.09 -3.65
#